data_AF-A0A0A1X4C2-F1
#
_entry.id   AF-A0A0A1X4C2-F1
#
_cell.length_a   1.000
_cell.length_b   1.000
_cell.length_c   1.000
_cell.angle_alpha   90.00
_cell.angle_beta   90.00
_cell.angle_gamma   90.00
#
_symmetry.space_group_name_H-M   'P 1'
#
loop_
_entity.id
_entity.type
_entity.pdbx_description
1 polymer ?
#
loop_
_entity_poly.entity_id
_entity_poly.type
_entity_poly.pdbx_seq_one_letter_code
_entity_poly.pdbx_strand_id
1 'polypeptide(L)'
;MLCTAKRLAVITSVLAYLFVITVANSEIWPGSPSTTMPLHLSEIVKNLLNNIEKDGDWNENVDSALLFIEFLVKQKVQQQKSSVLDTAIGSLYLEILEKISSIRLKVIQSFGAHNLQAIFQNNLMITGFTLRRHQIDKNLEFKTLAQNYSTQLGTGFPSDIFAGLCLMHLKGNELCERLRRTCLPEIKISTPTYGFRRTHQALQLYFLMHHNCARFYGTRLSFEILATEHCSQVYREHQLIAAFESKEWQELYIEQSAICGLFGFAEFLNIEELTKIIEWESGATCSCIKSHLISDIPKHCRCTDHKHIVLLVQFVNAMLFLI
;
A
#
# COMPACT_ATOMS: atom_id res chain seq x y z
N MET A 1 8.14 -11.07 -19.10
CA MET A 1 7.79 -11.62 -20.43
C MET A 1 6.55 -10.89 -20.92
N LEU A 2 6.70 -10.22 -22.08
CA LEU A 2 5.72 -9.76 -23.08
C LEU A 2 4.27 -9.40 -22.66
N CYS A 3 3.91 -8.13 -22.80
CA CYS A 3 2.60 -7.73 -23.31
C CYS A 3 2.79 -6.74 -24.48
N THR A 4 2.42 -7.21 -25.67
CA THR A 4 2.42 -6.45 -26.93
C THR A 4 1.07 -5.76 -27.15
N ALA A 5 1.14 -4.50 -27.52
CA ALA A 5 0.04 -3.72 -28.07
C ALA A 5 -0.51 -4.28 -29.39
N LYS A 6 -1.84 -4.19 -29.58
CA LYS A 6 -2.56 -3.91 -30.84
C LYS A 6 -4.07 -3.79 -30.53
N ARG A 7 -4.60 -2.55 -30.55
CA ARG A 7 -5.42 -1.89 -31.62
C ARG A 7 -6.89 -2.38 -31.66
N LEU A 8 -7.85 -1.49 -31.33
CA LEU A 8 -8.66 -0.62 -32.23
C LEU A 8 -9.70 -1.45 -33.02
N ALA A 9 -11.02 -1.21 -33.04
CA ALA A 9 -11.76 0.05 -32.96
C ALA A 9 -13.31 -0.19 -32.91
N VAL A 10 -14.10 0.89 -32.74
CA VAL A 10 -15.44 1.18 -33.38
C VAL A 10 -16.64 0.46 -32.68
N ILE A 11 -17.71 1.06 -32.12
CA ILE A 11 -18.56 2.24 -32.41
C ILE A 11 -19.36 2.74 -31.17
N THR A 12 -19.79 3.99 -31.29
CA THR A 12 -20.59 4.94 -30.50
C THR A 12 -21.92 4.54 -29.82
N SER A 13 -22.19 5.29 -28.73
CA SER A 13 -23.46 5.93 -28.31
C SER A 13 -24.68 5.12 -27.88
N VAL A 14 -25.02 5.20 -26.59
CA VAL A 14 -26.42 5.34 -26.09
C VAL A 14 -26.42 6.11 -24.75
N LEU A 15 -26.93 7.35 -24.80
CA LEU A 15 -27.73 8.10 -23.79
C LEU A 15 -27.17 8.24 -22.34
N ALA A 16 -26.74 9.42 -21.91
CA ALA A 16 -27.59 10.57 -21.51
C ALA A 16 -28.64 10.23 -20.45
N TYR A 17 -28.27 10.30 -19.16
CA TYR A 17 -29.13 10.74 -18.06
C TYR A 17 -28.26 11.26 -16.91
N LEU A 18 -28.04 12.58 -16.90
CA LEU A 18 -27.46 13.34 -15.79
C LEU A 18 -28.53 14.31 -15.29
N PHE A 19 -29.05 14.08 -14.09
CA PHE A 19 -29.27 15.02 -12.97
C PHE A 19 -30.38 14.54 -12.03
N VAL A 20 -30.17 14.80 -10.74
CA VAL A 20 -30.98 14.49 -9.53
C VAL A 20 -30.82 13.02 -9.10
N ILE A 21 -30.09 12.70 -8.02
CA ILE A 21 -30.45 12.95 -6.61
C ILE A 21 -29.18 13.25 -5.78
N THR A 22 -29.28 14.29 -4.94
CA THR A 22 -28.42 14.46 -3.77
C THR A 22 -29.23 14.13 -2.51
N VAL A 23 -28.54 13.52 -1.54
CA VAL A 23 -28.85 13.37 -0.09
C VAL A 23 -30.02 12.44 0.31
N ALA A 24 -29.70 11.30 0.93
CA ALA A 24 -29.99 11.05 2.35
C ALA A 24 -29.36 9.72 2.84
N ASN A 25 -28.83 9.79 4.06
CA ASN A 25 -28.11 8.78 4.82
C ASN A 25 -28.94 7.55 5.23
N SER A 26 -28.17 6.56 5.67
CA SER A 26 -28.43 5.58 6.73
C SER A 26 -29.06 4.25 6.35
N GLU A 27 -28.19 3.24 6.18
CA GLU A 27 -28.44 1.93 6.77
C GLU A 27 -27.38 1.67 7.85
N ILE A 28 -27.80 1.91 9.08
CA ILE A 28 -27.10 1.61 10.33
C ILE A 28 -27.33 0.12 10.62
N TRP A 29 -26.27 -0.67 10.67
CA TRP A 29 -26.32 -2.03 11.23
C TRP A 29 -26.19 -1.96 12.76
N PRO A 30 -27.04 -2.65 13.55
CA PRO A 30 -27.06 -2.50 15.01
C PRO A 30 -26.10 -3.47 15.71
N GLY A 31 -25.19 -2.94 16.54
CA GLY A 31 -24.30 -3.73 17.41
C GLY A 31 -23.18 -2.89 18.08
N SER A 32 -23.53 -2.18 19.15
CA SER A 32 -22.72 -1.30 20.04
C SER A 32 -21.53 -1.99 20.77
N PRO A 33 -20.52 -1.30 21.41
CA PRO A 33 -20.43 0.14 21.75
C PRO A 33 -19.12 0.91 21.40
N SER A 34 -19.31 2.21 21.15
CA SER A 34 -18.43 3.35 21.47
C SER A 34 -16.97 3.37 21.00
N THR A 35 -16.75 3.73 19.74
CA THR A 35 -16.21 5.04 19.30
C THR A 35 -16.12 4.98 17.78
N THR A 36 -16.61 6.01 17.12
CA THR A 36 -16.77 6.10 15.66
C THR A 36 -15.47 5.81 14.91
N MET A 37 -15.38 4.63 14.31
CA MET A 37 -14.55 4.45 13.13
C MET A 37 -15.45 3.94 12.00
N PRO A 38 -15.90 4.83 11.09
CA PRO A 38 -16.98 4.55 10.13
C PRO A 38 -16.62 3.54 9.03
N LEU A 39 -15.46 2.89 9.11
CA LEU A 39 -14.89 2.07 8.03
C LEU A 39 -14.66 0.60 8.38
N HIS A 40 -14.94 0.15 9.62
CA HIS A 40 -14.78 -1.26 10.03
C HIS A 40 -13.45 -1.90 9.57
N LEU A 41 -12.34 -1.13 9.62
CA LEU A 41 -11.06 -1.52 9.01
C LEU A 41 -10.53 -2.88 9.51
N SER A 42 -10.76 -3.17 10.80
CA SER A 42 -10.38 -4.46 11.40
C SER A 42 -11.09 -5.63 10.71
N GLU A 43 -12.37 -5.48 10.38
CA GLU A 43 -13.15 -6.51 9.68
C GLU A 43 -12.69 -6.66 8.23
N ILE A 44 -12.41 -5.56 7.54
CA ILE A 44 -11.86 -5.58 6.17
C ILE A 44 -10.53 -6.33 6.13
N VAL A 45 -9.60 -6.03 7.05
CA VAL A 45 -8.32 -6.73 7.16
C VAL A 45 -8.52 -8.23 7.42
N LYS A 46 -9.41 -8.59 8.35
CA LYS A 46 -9.74 -9.99 8.63
C LYS A 46 -10.32 -10.70 7.42
N ASN A 47 -11.24 -10.06 6.70
CA ASN A 47 -11.84 -10.61 5.49
C ASN A 47 -10.80 -10.84 4.39
N LEU A 48 -9.92 -9.86 4.15
CA LEU A 48 -8.82 -10.00 3.21
C LEU A 48 -7.91 -11.17 3.58
N LEU A 49 -7.48 -11.27 4.84
CA LEU A 49 -6.64 -12.38 5.30
C LEU A 49 -7.34 -13.74 5.15
N ASN A 50 -8.63 -13.83 5.47
CA ASN A 50 -9.42 -15.05 5.28
C ASN A 50 -9.58 -15.44 3.80
N ASN A 51 -9.83 -14.47 2.94
CA ASN A 51 -10.03 -14.69 1.51
C ASN A 51 -8.71 -15.01 0.80
N ILE A 52 -7.61 -14.36 1.20
CA ILE A 52 -6.25 -14.76 0.85
C ILE A 52 -6.06 -16.21 1.26
N GLU A 53 -6.28 -16.58 2.54
CA GLU A 53 -6.12 -17.95 3.06
C GLU A 53 -6.94 -19.01 2.28
N LYS A 54 -8.16 -18.66 1.85
CA LYS A 54 -9.06 -19.54 1.11
C LYS A 54 -8.62 -19.76 -0.34
N ASP A 55 -8.07 -18.73 -0.99
CA ASP A 55 -7.65 -18.77 -2.40
C ASP A 55 -6.58 -19.85 -2.63
N GLY A 56 -5.62 -19.98 -1.72
CA GLY A 56 -4.67 -21.10 -1.72
C GLY A 56 -3.56 -21.01 -2.76
N ASP A 57 -3.63 -20.07 -3.71
CA ASP A 57 -2.63 -19.82 -4.75
C ASP A 57 -1.46 -18.98 -4.21
N TRP A 58 -0.70 -19.58 -3.29
CA TRP A 58 0.42 -18.94 -2.61
C TRP A 58 1.58 -18.62 -3.56
N ASN A 59 2.08 -17.39 -3.48
CA ASN A 59 3.21 -16.93 -4.27
C ASN A 59 4.14 -16.00 -3.45
N GLU A 60 5.27 -15.61 -4.04
CA GLU A 60 6.28 -14.76 -3.38
C GLU A 60 5.75 -13.38 -2.97
N ASN A 61 4.77 -12.83 -3.71
CA ASN A 61 4.17 -11.53 -3.36
C ASN A 61 3.36 -11.65 -2.06
N VAL A 62 2.64 -12.76 -1.88
CA VAL A 62 1.90 -13.04 -0.65
C VAL A 62 2.85 -13.11 0.55
N ASP A 63 3.92 -13.92 0.50
CA ASP A 63 4.86 -14.01 1.64
C ASP A 63 5.54 -12.66 1.91
N SER A 64 5.95 -11.94 0.86
CA SER A 64 6.61 -10.64 0.99
C SER A 64 5.73 -9.60 1.67
N ALA A 65 4.44 -9.53 1.30
CA ALA A 65 3.51 -8.60 1.93
C ALA A 65 3.14 -9.02 3.34
N LEU A 66 2.91 -10.32 3.59
CA LEU A 66 2.63 -10.83 4.93
C LEU A 66 3.80 -10.57 5.89
N LEU A 67 5.03 -10.78 5.44
CA LEU A 67 6.25 -10.41 6.17
C LEU A 67 6.28 -8.91 6.50
N PHE A 68 5.97 -8.07 5.51
CA PHE A 68 5.98 -6.63 5.70
C PHE A 68 4.91 -6.17 6.69
N ILE A 69 3.69 -6.71 6.58
CA ILE A 69 2.59 -6.42 7.48
C ILE A 69 2.90 -6.90 8.91
N GLU A 70 3.42 -8.13 9.05
CA GLU A 70 3.88 -8.67 10.33
C GLU A 70 4.88 -7.72 11.00
N PHE A 71 5.83 -7.20 10.22
CA PHE A 71 6.78 -6.19 10.69
C PHE A 71 6.08 -4.90 11.14
N LEU A 72 5.20 -4.31 10.32
CA LEU A 72 4.49 -3.07 10.67
C LEU A 72 3.69 -3.22 11.98
N VAL A 73 2.92 -4.31 12.12
CA VAL A 73 2.10 -4.58 13.31
C VAL A 73 2.99 -4.78 14.54
N LYS A 74 4.07 -5.56 14.44
CA LYS A 74 5.03 -5.75 15.54
C LYS A 74 5.67 -4.45 15.99
N GLN A 75 6.06 -3.58 15.04
CA GLN A 75 6.63 -2.26 15.37
C GLN A 75 5.61 -1.38 16.09
N LYS A 76 4.34 -1.37 15.69
CA LYS A 76 3.27 -0.62 16.37
C LYS A 76 3.06 -1.14 17.80
N VAL A 77 2.95 -2.46 17.98
CA VAL A 77 2.81 -3.11 19.29
C VAL A 77 3.98 -2.74 20.22
N GLN A 78 5.21 -2.79 19.70
CA GLN A 78 6.41 -2.45 20.47
C GLN A 78 6.41 -1.00 20.96
N GLN A 79 5.91 -0.06 20.15
CA GLN A 79 5.85 1.36 20.50
C GLN A 79 4.79 1.69 21.55
N GLN A 80 3.68 0.95 21.58
CA GLN A 80 2.55 1.24 22.45
C GLN A 80 2.76 0.88 23.95
N LYS A 81 3.93 0.33 24.32
CA LYS A 81 4.30 -0.16 25.66
C LYS A 81 3.34 -1.25 26.20
N SER A 82 3.77 -1.98 27.23
CA SER A 82 3.13 -3.21 27.74
C SER A 82 1.68 -3.05 28.23
N SER A 83 1.17 -1.83 28.43
CA SER A 83 -0.20 -1.59 28.92
C SER A 83 -1.29 -1.77 27.85
N VAL A 84 -0.94 -1.96 26.58
CA VAL A 84 -1.92 -2.09 25.47
C VAL A 84 -2.26 -3.55 25.14
N LEU A 85 -1.45 -4.52 25.56
CA LEU A 85 -1.74 -5.95 25.36
C LEU A 85 -3.06 -6.39 26.03
N ASP A 86 -3.44 -5.75 27.13
CA ASP A 86 -4.70 -6.02 27.84
C ASP A 86 -5.91 -5.26 27.27
N THR A 87 -5.72 -4.54 26.15
CA THR A 87 -6.80 -3.79 25.49
C THR A 87 -7.36 -4.55 24.29
N ALA A 88 -8.58 -4.21 23.88
CA ALA A 88 -9.19 -4.75 22.66
C ALA A 88 -8.32 -4.52 21.40
N ILE A 89 -7.57 -3.41 21.33
CA ILE A 89 -6.66 -3.10 20.23
C ILE A 89 -5.44 -4.04 20.23
N GLY A 90 -4.86 -4.29 21.41
CA GLY A 90 -3.77 -5.26 21.56
C GLY A 90 -4.19 -6.66 21.12
N SER A 91 -5.37 -7.10 21.56
CA SER A 91 -5.96 -8.39 21.13
C SER A 91 -6.16 -8.47 19.61
N LEU A 92 -6.67 -7.40 18.99
CA LEU A 92 -6.82 -7.32 17.53
C LEU A 92 -5.47 -7.48 16.79
N TYR A 93 -4.41 -6.82 17.27
CA TYR A 93 -3.09 -6.94 16.64
C TYR A 93 -2.52 -8.35 16.80
N LEU A 94 -2.70 -8.99 17.96
CA LEU A 94 -2.30 -10.38 18.17
C LEU A 94 -3.05 -11.34 17.24
N GLU A 95 -4.37 -11.18 17.10
CA GLU A 95 -5.19 -11.99 16.20
C GLU A 95 -4.72 -11.86 14.73
N ILE A 96 -4.40 -10.64 14.30
CA ILE A 96 -3.83 -10.40 12.95
C ILE A 96 -2.48 -11.10 12.80
N LEU A 97 -1.59 -10.99 13.80
CA LEU A 97 -0.28 -11.65 13.76
C LEU A 97 -0.39 -13.18 13.75
N GLU A 98 -1.29 -13.76 14.54
CA GLU A 98 -1.57 -15.20 14.55
C GLU A 98 -2.09 -15.67 13.19
N LYS A 99 -3.03 -14.91 12.60
CA LYS A 99 -3.57 -15.21 11.27
C LYS A 99 -2.49 -15.14 10.19
N ILE A 100 -1.65 -14.11 10.20
CA ILE A 100 -0.51 -13.98 9.28
C ILE A 100 0.43 -15.18 9.45
N SER A 101 0.79 -15.54 10.69
CA SER A 101 1.66 -16.69 10.96
C SER A 101 1.07 -17.98 10.41
N SER A 102 -0.23 -18.22 10.57
CA SER A 102 -0.93 -19.39 10.01
C SER A 102 -0.82 -19.46 8.48
N ILE A 103 -1.10 -18.35 7.80
CA ILE A 103 -1.00 -18.29 6.33
C ILE A 103 0.44 -18.49 5.89
N ARG A 104 1.41 -17.80 6.51
CA ARG A 104 2.83 -17.92 6.16
C ARG A 104 3.37 -19.32 6.33
N LEU A 105 2.94 -20.08 7.35
CA LEU A 105 3.32 -21.49 7.49
C LEU A 105 2.91 -22.31 6.26
N LYS A 106 1.71 -22.07 5.71
CA LYS A 106 1.23 -22.72 4.48
C LYS A 106 2.03 -22.27 3.25
N VAL A 107 2.30 -20.97 3.13
CA VAL A 107 3.11 -20.42 2.03
C VAL A 107 4.52 -21.06 2.02
N ILE A 108 5.17 -21.13 3.18
CA ILE A 108 6.50 -21.75 3.33
C ILE A 108 6.47 -23.24 2.99
N GLN A 109 5.42 -23.96 3.38
CA GLN A 109 5.24 -25.36 3.01
C GLN A 109 5.06 -25.55 1.50
N SER A 110 4.39 -24.61 0.82
CA SER A 110 4.12 -24.69 -0.61
C SER A 110 5.28 -24.23 -1.50
N PHE A 111 6.03 -23.18 -1.09
CA PHE A 111 7.01 -22.52 -1.96
C PHE A 111 8.39 -22.28 -1.32
N GLY A 112 8.58 -22.70 -0.07
CA GLY A 112 9.80 -22.44 0.70
C GLY A 112 9.82 -21.06 1.38
N ALA A 113 10.82 -20.83 2.22
CA ALA A 113 10.95 -19.57 2.97
C ALA A 113 11.51 -18.45 2.07
N HIS A 114 10.83 -17.31 2.01
CA HIS A 114 11.31 -16.18 1.24
C HIS A 114 12.45 -15.44 1.94
N ASN A 115 13.46 -15.05 1.16
CA ASN A 115 14.72 -14.49 1.66
C ASN A 115 14.60 -13.01 2.12
N LEU A 116 13.38 -12.44 2.21
CA LEU A 116 13.13 -11.09 2.74
C LEU A 116 13.02 -11.05 4.26
N GLN A 117 12.84 -12.20 4.92
CA GLN A 117 12.68 -12.27 6.37
C GLN A 117 13.83 -11.58 7.13
N ALA A 118 15.06 -11.69 6.61
CA ALA A 118 16.24 -11.06 7.20
C ALA A 118 16.16 -9.52 7.22
N ILE A 119 15.56 -8.88 6.21
CA ILE A 119 15.40 -7.40 6.18
C ILE A 119 14.57 -6.95 7.38
N PHE A 120 13.40 -7.56 7.53
CA PHE A 120 12.39 -7.12 8.47
C PHE A 120 12.73 -7.47 9.92
N GLN A 121 13.48 -8.55 10.16
CA GLN A 121 13.81 -8.98 11.51
C GLN A 121 15.01 -8.24 12.11
N ASN A 122 16.04 -7.95 11.31
CA ASN A 122 17.33 -7.50 11.84
C ASN A 122 17.71 -6.06 11.45
N ASN A 123 17.22 -5.58 10.31
CA ASN A 123 17.79 -4.40 9.68
C ASN A 123 16.90 -3.17 9.71
N LEU A 124 15.61 -3.31 10.02
CA LEU A 124 14.64 -2.20 10.02
C LEU A 124 14.09 -1.89 11.41
N MET A 125 13.92 -0.61 11.70
CA MET A 125 13.27 -0.11 12.91
C MET A 125 12.41 1.13 12.60
N ILE A 126 11.13 1.06 12.94
CA ILE A 126 10.21 2.20 12.80
C ILE A 126 10.25 3.02 14.08
N THR A 127 10.56 4.31 13.95
CA THR A 127 10.72 5.23 15.08
C THR A 127 9.40 5.85 15.56
N GLY A 128 8.32 5.72 14.80
CA GLY A 128 6.99 6.16 15.19
C GLY A 128 5.96 6.00 14.09
N PHE A 129 4.70 5.76 14.46
CA PHE A 129 3.53 5.95 13.59
C PHE A 129 2.92 7.32 13.92
N THR A 130 3.10 8.30 13.04
CA THR A 130 2.58 9.66 13.24
C THR A 130 1.89 10.14 11.98
N LEU A 131 0.61 10.51 12.11
CA LEU A 131 -0.15 11.08 11.01
C LEU A 131 0.37 12.48 10.68
N ARG A 132 0.82 12.67 9.44
CA ARG A 132 1.36 13.91 8.87
C ARG A 132 0.26 14.60 8.07
N ARG A 133 -0.14 15.79 8.49
CA ARG A 133 -1.17 16.59 7.81
C ARG A 133 -0.52 17.82 7.18
N HIS A 134 -1.03 18.22 6.01
CA HIS A 134 -0.62 19.46 5.33
C HIS A 134 0.88 19.51 4.96
N GLN A 135 1.53 18.36 4.81
CA GLN A 135 2.92 18.28 4.38
C GLN A 135 3.07 18.00 2.89
N ILE A 136 2.00 17.54 2.23
CA ILE A 136 1.98 17.32 0.79
C ILE A 136 1.78 18.64 0.05
N ASP A 137 2.62 18.92 -0.94
CA ASP A 137 2.44 20.05 -1.85
C ASP A 137 1.31 19.73 -2.84
N LYS A 138 0.19 20.43 -2.68
CA LYS A 138 -1.00 20.31 -3.53
C LYS A 138 -0.99 21.29 -4.71
N ASN A 139 -0.01 22.18 -4.81
CA ASN A 139 0.04 23.25 -5.81
C ASN A 139 0.86 22.87 -7.06
N LEU A 140 1.35 21.63 -7.13
CA LEU A 140 2.08 21.14 -8.29
C LEU A 140 1.19 21.21 -9.56
N GLU A 141 1.76 21.66 -10.67
CA GLU A 141 1.05 21.92 -11.93
C GLU A 141 0.37 20.64 -12.47
N PHE A 142 -0.92 20.64 -12.82
CA PHE A 142 -1.62 19.40 -13.22
C PHE A 142 -1.86 19.24 -14.73
N LYS A 143 -1.95 20.35 -15.47
CA LYS A 143 -2.50 20.38 -16.83
C LYS A 143 -1.57 19.74 -17.86
N THR A 144 -0.27 19.99 -17.78
CA THR A 144 0.71 19.45 -18.72
C THR A 144 0.88 17.94 -18.55
N LEU A 145 0.84 17.45 -17.31
CA LEU A 145 0.92 16.02 -17.02
C LEU A 145 -0.34 15.27 -17.51
N ALA A 146 -1.53 15.82 -17.26
CA ALA A 146 -2.79 15.21 -17.69
C ALA A 146 -2.86 14.92 -19.20
N GLN A 147 -2.28 15.79 -20.03
CA GLN A 147 -2.29 15.65 -21.49
C GLN A 147 -1.47 14.47 -22.00
N ASN A 148 -0.41 14.07 -21.29
CA ASN A 148 0.55 13.08 -21.78
C ASN A 148 0.72 11.88 -20.84
N TYR A 149 -0.06 11.79 -19.76
CA TYR A 149 0.15 10.84 -18.68
C TYR A 149 0.23 9.38 -19.16
N SER A 150 -0.66 8.98 -20.07
CA SER A 150 -0.68 7.61 -20.64
C SER A 150 0.61 7.23 -21.36
N THR A 151 1.35 8.19 -21.90
CA THR A 151 2.64 7.96 -22.59
C THR A 151 3.85 8.07 -21.65
N GLN A 152 3.66 8.65 -20.48
CA GLN A 152 4.71 8.86 -19.47
C GLN A 152 4.70 7.81 -18.37
N LEU A 153 3.65 6.98 -18.28
CA LEU A 153 3.50 5.96 -17.28
C LEU A 153 4.69 4.98 -17.27
N GLY A 154 5.26 4.75 -16.09
CA GLY A 154 6.36 3.81 -15.91
C GLY A 154 7.67 4.29 -16.55
N THR A 155 7.78 5.57 -16.92
CA THR A 155 9.05 6.19 -17.30
C THR A 155 9.79 6.72 -16.06
N GLY A 156 11.10 6.92 -16.19
CA GLY A 156 11.97 7.44 -15.13
C GLY A 156 12.78 6.37 -14.40
N PHE A 157 13.21 6.65 -13.17
CA PHE A 157 14.15 5.86 -12.39
C PHE A 157 13.59 5.46 -11.01
N PRO A 158 14.12 4.43 -10.34
CA PRO A 158 15.07 3.45 -10.86
C PRO A 158 14.39 2.50 -11.85
N SER A 159 15.20 1.81 -12.66
CA SER A 159 14.70 0.66 -13.41
C SER A 159 14.28 -0.47 -12.45
N ASP A 160 13.38 -1.36 -12.89
CA ASP A 160 12.91 -2.47 -12.05
C ASP A 160 14.07 -3.37 -11.58
N ILE A 161 15.09 -3.55 -12.44
CA ILE A 161 16.32 -4.26 -12.11
C ILE A 161 17.04 -3.57 -10.94
N PHE A 162 17.15 -2.25 -11.00
CA PHE A 162 17.85 -1.48 -9.98
C PHE A 162 17.07 -1.43 -8.66
N ALA A 163 15.74 -1.36 -8.74
CA ALA A 163 14.88 -1.51 -7.57
C ALA A 163 15.13 -2.83 -6.84
N GLY A 164 15.22 -3.93 -7.60
CA GLY A 164 15.58 -5.25 -7.07
C GLY A 164 16.97 -5.29 -6.45
N LEU A 165 17.98 -4.68 -7.08
CA LEU A 165 19.34 -4.57 -6.53
C LEU A 165 19.35 -3.87 -5.18
N CYS A 166 18.61 -2.77 -5.03
CA CYS A 166 18.54 -2.06 -3.76
C CYS A 166 17.86 -2.88 -2.65
N LEU A 167 16.79 -3.59 -2.97
CA LEU A 167 16.17 -4.52 -2.01
C LEU A 167 17.13 -5.65 -1.61
N MET A 168 17.96 -6.15 -2.51
CA MET A 168 19.00 -7.14 -2.17
C MET A 168 20.09 -6.57 -1.26
N HIS A 169 20.56 -5.35 -1.53
CA HIS A 169 21.56 -4.69 -0.68
C HIS A 169 21.01 -4.41 0.73
N LEU A 170 19.70 -4.19 0.87
CA LEU A 170 19.01 -4.06 2.17
C LEU A 170 18.91 -5.39 2.95
N LYS A 171 18.99 -6.55 2.26
CA LYS A 171 19.03 -7.89 2.90
C LYS A 171 20.37 -8.22 3.54
N GLY A 172 21.46 -7.80 2.89
CA GLY A 172 22.80 -8.21 3.32
C GLY A 172 23.27 -7.47 4.57
N ASN A 173 24.21 -8.06 5.30
CA ASN A 173 25.07 -7.35 6.26
C ASN A 173 26.10 -6.46 5.53
N GLU A 174 25.70 -5.87 4.40
CA GLU A 174 26.62 -5.06 3.62
C GLU A 174 27.03 -3.82 4.42
N LEU A 175 28.29 -3.42 4.26
CA LEU A 175 28.80 -2.17 4.80
C LEU A 175 27.87 -1.05 4.34
N CYS A 176 27.28 -0.29 5.27
CA CYS A 176 26.34 0.81 5.01
C CYS A 176 26.80 1.74 3.85
N GLU A 177 28.11 1.89 3.66
CA GLU A 177 28.72 2.57 2.51
C GLU A 177 28.24 2.09 1.12
N ARG A 178 28.01 0.79 0.92
CA ARG A 178 27.53 0.27 -0.38
C ARG A 178 26.08 0.68 -0.65
N LEU A 179 25.21 0.52 0.34
CA LEU A 179 23.83 1.03 0.29
C LEU A 179 23.79 2.55 0.02
N ARG A 180 24.67 3.31 0.69
CA ARG A 180 24.81 4.75 0.46
C ARG A 180 25.23 5.09 -0.97
N ARG A 181 26.16 4.35 -1.56
CA ARG A 181 26.71 4.64 -2.90
C ARG A 181 25.82 4.15 -4.02
N THR A 182 25.11 3.04 -3.82
CA THR A 182 24.27 2.43 -4.83
C THR A 182 22.85 3.02 -4.77
N CYS A 183 22.16 2.92 -3.63
CA CYS A 183 20.72 3.16 -3.59
C CYS A 183 20.33 4.62 -3.35
N LEU A 184 21.06 5.32 -2.48
CA LEU A 184 20.71 6.69 -2.12
C LEU A 184 20.72 7.67 -3.32
N PRO A 185 21.68 7.60 -4.27
CA PRO A 185 21.67 8.47 -5.45
C PRO A 185 20.39 8.33 -6.27
N GLU A 186 19.95 7.09 -6.55
CA GLU A 186 18.78 6.81 -7.39
C GLU A 186 17.47 7.25 -6.74
N ILE A 187 17.39 7.17 -5.42
CA ILE A 187 16.23 7.67 -4.68
C ILE A 187 16.21 9.19 -4.70
N LYS A 188 17.37 9.86 -4.65
CA LYS A 188 17.47 11.31 -4.76
C LYS A 188 17.25 11.85 -6.18
N ILE A 189 17.08 10.99 -7.18
CA ILE A 189 16.86 11.44 -8.56
C ILE A 189 15.51 12.15 -8.66
N SER A 190 15.60 13.46 -8.94
CA SER A 190 14.46 14.33 -9.19
C SER A 190 14.03 14.36 -10.66
N THR A 191 14.66 13.56 -11.55
CA THR A 191 14.22 13.50 -12.95
C THR A 191 12.76 13.06 -13.04
N PRO A 192 12.00 13.53 -14.06
CA PRO A 192 10.64 13.08 -14.30
C PRO A 192 10.54 11.55 -14.25
N THR A 193 9.74 11.06 -13.32
CA THR A 193 9.48 9.64 -13.07
C THR A 193 8.05 9.54 -12.60
N TYR A 194 7.32 8.57 -13.15
CA TYR A 194 5.88 8.45 -13.03
C TYR A 194 5.43 7.00 -12.80
N GLY A 195 4.22 6.83 -12.30
CA GLY A 195 3.58 5.56 -12.02
C GLY A 195 4.38 4.70 -11.03
N PHE A 196 4.41 3.39 -11.29
CA PHE A 196 5.05 2.40 -10.41
C PHE A 196 6.51 2.75 -10.08
N ARG A 197 7.27 3.34 -11.00
CA ARG A 197 8.68 3.71 -10.72
C ARG A 197 8.80 4.76 -9.63
N ARG A 198 7.97 5.81 -9.68
CA ARG A 198 7.95 6.86 -8.64
C ARG A 198 7.47 6.30 -7.32
N THR A 199 6.43 5.48 -7.36
CA THR A 199 5.88 4.79 -6.20
C THR A 199 6.95 3.89 -5.53
N HIS A 200 7.72 3.14 -6.33
CA HIS A 200 8.82 2.31 -5.83
C HIS A 200 9.99 3.12 -5.27
N GLN A 201 10.29 4.33 -5.78
CA GLN A 201 11.27 5.22 -5.13
C GLN A 201 10.85 5.59 -3.71
N ALA A 202 9.57 5.93 -3.52
CA ALA A 202 9.03 6.22 -2.19
C ALA A 202 9.13 4.98 -1.28
N LEU A 203 8.84 3.78 -1.78
CA LEU A 203 9.00 2.55 -1.00
C LEU A 203 10.46 2.27 -0.61
N GLN A 204 11.41 2.45 -1.53
CA GLN A 204 12.83 2.27 -1.22
C GLN A 204 13.34 3.30 -0.23
N LEU A 205 12.87 4.55 -0.35
CA LEU A 205 13.15 5.59 0.63
C LEU A 205 12.64 5.20 2.01
N TYR A 206 11.44 4.62 2.10
CA TYR A 206 10.87 4.13 3.35
C TYR A 206 11.82 3.11 4.01
N PHE A 207 12.27 2.11 3.25
CA PHE A 207 13.22 1.12 3.77
C PHE A 207 14.56 1.72 4.16
N LEU A 208 15.13 2.64 3.37
CA LEU A 208 16.39 3.29 3.73
C LEU A 208 16.27 4.15 4.99
N MET A 209 15.17 4.89 5.14
CA MET A 209 14.90 5.73 6.32
C MET A 209 14.82 4.89 7.59
N HIS A 210 14.26 3.69 7.50
CA HIS A 210 14.07 2.78 8.62
C HIS A 210 15.21 1.77 8.80
N HIS A 211 16.22 1.76 7.93
CA HIS A 211 17.36 0.87 8.06
C HIS A 211 18.28 1.27 9.22
N ASN A 212 18.92 0.29 9.86
CA ASN A 212 19.95 0.51 10.90
C ASN A 212 21.12 1.40 10.44
N CYS A 213 21.29 1.52 9.13
CA CYS A 213 22.31 2.37 8.52
C CYS A 213 21.84 3.80 8.21
N ALA A 214 20.56 4.14 8.40
CA ALA A 214 19.98 5.43 8.04
C ALA A 214 20.78 6.62 8.58
N ARG A 215 21.27 6.50 9.82
CA ARG A 215 22.11 7.51 10.49
C ARG A 215 23.39 7.89 9.74
N PHE A 216 23.89 7.02 8.86
CA PHE A 216 25.09 7.27 8.04
C PHE A 216 24.78 7.94 6.70
N TYR A 217 23.50 8.00 6.32
CA TYR A 217 23.05 8.48 5.01
C TYR A 217 22.53 9.92 5.07
N GLY A 218 21.96 10.30 6.22
CA GLY A 218 21.38 11.61 6.45
C GLY A 218 20.71 11.69 7.81
N THR A 219 20.15 12.88 8.09
CA THR A 219 19.32 13.07 9.28
C THR A 219 17.90 12.56 9.02
N ARG A 220 17.14 12.27 10.08
CA ARG A 220 15.70 11.96 9.96
C ARG A 220 14.97 13.05 9.18
N LEU A 221 15.24 14.32 9.47
CA LEU A 221 14.62 15.45 8.76
C LEU A 221 14.92 15.41 7.24
N SER A 222 16.14 15.05 6.85
CA SER A 222 16.50 14.94 5.43
C SER A 222 15.68 13.87 4.71
N PHE A 223 15.44 12.72 5.36
CA PHE A 223 14.57 11.68 4.82
C PHE A 223 13.11 12.10 4.75
N GLU A 224 12.64 12.84 5.76
CA GLU A 224 11.27 13.35 5.79
C GLU A 224 11.01 14.38 4.69
N ILE A 225 11.98 15.25 4.39
CA ILE A 225 11.91 16.18 3.26
C ILE A 225 11.82 15.41 1.93
N LEU A 226 12.66 14.40 1.73
CA LEU A 226 12.60 13.56 0.51
C LEU A 226 11.26 12.82 0.41
N ALA A 227 10.75 12.30 1.53
CA ALA A 227 9.46 11.60 1.55
C ALA A 227 8.33 12.54 1.15
N THR A 228 8.33 13.77 1.67
CA THR A 228 7.41 14.83 1.27
C THR A 228 7.52 15.14 -0.22
N GLU A 229 8.74 15.28 -0.76
CA GLU A 229 8.95 15.57 -2.18
C GLU A 229 8.39 14.46 -3.07
N HIS A 230 8.78 13.20 -2.83
CA HIS A 230 8.28 12.06 -3.61
C HIS A 230 6.78 11.89 -3.48
N CYS A 231 6.24 11.94 -2.25
CA CYS A 231 4.81 11.76 -2.06
C CYS A 231 3.96 12.93 -2.55
N SER A 232 4.53 14.14 -2.70
CA SER A 232 3.85 15.24 -3.39
C SER A 232 3.73 15.00 -4.89
N GLN A 233 4.79 14.46 -5.53
CA GLN A 233 4.71 14.04 -6.93
C GLN A 233 3.75 12.85 -7.11
N VAL A 234 3.78 11.87 -6.21
CA VAL A 234 2.81 10.77 -6.19
C VAL A 234 1.39 11.32 -6.04
N TYR A 235 1.17 12.25 -5.11
CA TYR A 235 -0.16 12.84 -4.88
C TYR A 235 -0.68 13.55 -6.14
N ARG A 236 0.19 14.27 -6.85
CA ARG A 236 -0.15 14.89 -8.14
C ARG A 236 -0.63 13.85 -9.15
N GLU A 237 0.08 12.73 -9.31
CA GLU A 237 -0.35 11.64 -10.20
C GLU A 237 -1.65 10.97 -9.71
N HIS A 238 -1.74 10.77 -8.41
CA HIS A 238 -2.85 10.14 -7.73
C HIS A 238 -4.18 10.91 -7.98
N GLN A 239 -4.14 12.24 -7.89
CA GLN A 239 -5.30 13.08 -8.19
C GLN A 239 -5.68 13.05 -9.69
N LEU A 240 -4.70 12.89 -10.59
CA LEU A 240 -5.00 12.70 -12.03
C LEU A 240 -5.69 11.36 -12.28
N ILE A 241 -5.17 10.29 -11.69
CA ILE A 241 -5.79 8.95 -11.78
C ILE A 241 -7.21 8.99 -11.21
N ALA A 242 -7.40 9.63 -10.05
CA ALA A 242 -8.72 9.84 -9.46
C ALA A 242 -9.71 10.49 -10.44
N ALA A 243 -9.26 11.50 -11.17
CA ALA A 243 -10.09 12.25 -12.12
C ALA A 243 -10.39 11.48 -13.41
N PHE A 244 -9.56 10.51 -13.80
CA PHE A 244 -9.81 9.69 -14.99
C PHE A 244 -10.88 8.63 -14.79
N GLU A 245 -11.20 8.25 -13.54
CA GLU A 245 -12.17 7.20 -13.17
C GLU A 245 -11.96 5.86 -13.93
N SER A 246 -10.74 5.61 -14.43
CA SER A 246 -10.43 4.43 -15.22
C SER A 246 -10.02 3.26 -14.32
N LYS A 247 -10.64 2.09 -14.56
CA LYS A 247 -10.26 0.82 -13.91
C LYS A 247 -8.82 0.41 -14.19
N GLU A 248 -8.26 0.84 -15.32
CA GLU A 248 -6.88 0.54 -15.72
C GLU A 248 -5.85 1.01 -14.70
N TRP A 249 -6.15 2.08 -13.98
CA TRP A 249 -5.20 2.75 -13.08
C TRP A 249 -5.47 2.51 -11.60
N GLN A 250 -6.49 1.71 -11.27
CA GLN A 250 -6.88 1.46 -9.87
C GLN A 250 -5.79 0.78 -9.07
N GLU A 251 -5.07 -0.18 -9.66
CA GLU A 251 -3.97 -0.89 -8.99
C GLU A 251 -2.84 0.07 -8.61
N LEU A 252 -2.40 0.91 -9.55
CA LEU A 252 -1.41 1.95 -9.28
C LEU A 252 -1.91 2.96 -8.23
N TYR A 253 -3.18 3.36 -8.30
CA TYR A 253 -3.79 4.27 -7.34
C TYR A 253 -3.73 3.72 -5.92
N ILE A 254 -4.13 2.46 -5.75
CA ILE A 254 -4.09 1.76 -4.46
C ILE A 254 -2.66 1.63 -3.97
N GLU A 255 -1.71 1.32 -4.85
CA GLU A 255 -0.30 1.19 -4.49
C GLU A 255 0.33 2.53 -4.07
N GLN A 256 -0.02 3.62 -4.75
CA GLN A 256 0.35 4.98 -4.35
C GLN A 256 -0.18 5.31 -2.95
N SER A 257 -1.45 4.98 -2.68
CA SER A 257 -2.05 5.17 -1.35
C SER A 257 -1.36 4.33 -0.28
N ALA A 258 -1.12 3.04 -0.57
CA ALA A 258 -0.41 2.13 0.31
C ALA A 258 0.96 2.69 0.71
N ILE A 259 1.79 3.05 -0.28
CA ILE A 259 3.18 3.43 -0.04
C ILE A 259 3.31 4.82 0.57
N CYS A 260 2.62 5.84 0.05
CA CYS A 260 2.70 7.16 0.68
C CYS A 260 1.97 7.23 2.01
N GLY A 261 0.98 6.36 2.23
CA GLY A 261 0.40 6.13 3.54
C GLY A 261 1.43 5.61 4.55
N LEU A 262 2.45 4.82 4.16
CA LEU A 262 3.44 4.26 5.12
C LEU A 262 4.20 5.36 5.87
N PHE A 263 4.39 6.51 5.22
CA PHE A 263 5.01 7.70 5.81
C PHE A 263 4.06 8.45 6.76
N GLY A 264 2.78 8.09 6.78
CA GLY A 264 1.74 8.71 7.58
C GLY A 264 1.07 9.91 6.93
N PHE A 265 1.26 10.16 5.62
CA PHE A 265 0.61 11.30 4.95
C PHE A 265 -0.91 11.13 4.91
N ALA A 266 -1.63 12.05 5.56
CA ALA A 266 -3.07 11.95 5.76
C ALA A 266 -3.88 12.00 4.45
N GLU A 267 -3.34 12.63 3.42
CA GLU A 267 -3.89 12.65 2.07
C GLU A 267 -4.18 11.25 1.50
N PHE A 268 -3.41 10.24 1.91
CA PHE A 268 -3.52 8.86 1.42
C PHE A 268 -4.20 7.89 2.40
N LEU A 269 -4.51 8.35 3.61
CA LEU A 269 -5.09 7.55 4.69
C LEU A 269 -6.43 8.11 5.21
N ASN A 270 -6.89 9.24 4.67
CA ASN A 270 -8.14 9.84 5.15
C ASN A 270 -9.35 8.98 4.79
N ILE A 271 -10.47 9.27 5.47
CA ILE A 271 -11.70 8.49 5.32
C ILE A 271 -12.24 8.53 3.90
N GLU A 272 -12.18 9.68 3.20
CA GLU A 272 -12.67 9.80 1.82
C GLU A 272 -11.90 8.86 0.88
N GLU A 273 -10.56 8.84 1.01
CA GLU A 273 -9.67 8.00 0.23
C GLU A 273 -9.93 6.51 0.48
N LEU A 274 -10.08 6.11 1.74
CA LEU A 274 -10.38 4.73 2.11
C LEU A 274 -11.78 4.30 1.63
N THR A 275 -12.79 5.14 1.81
CA THR A 275 -14.17 4.86 1.32
C THR A 275 -14.17 4.64 -0.18
N LYS A 276 -13.48 5.48 -0.94
CA LYS A 276 -13.39 5.35 -2.40
C LYS A 276 -12.79 4.01 -2.83
N ILE A 277 -11.70 3.59 -2.19
CA ILE A 277 -11.09 2.28 -2.44
C ILE A 277 -12.07 1.15 -2.08
N ILE A 278 -12.74 1.25 -0.92
CA ILE A 278 -13.73 0.25 -0.47
C ILE A 278 -14.90 0.14 -1.46
N GLU A 279 -15.39 1.25 -2.01
CA GLU A 279 -16.47 1.27 -2.99
C GLU A 279 -16.05 0.58 -4.30
N TRP A 280 -14.85 0.87 -4.78
CA TRP A 280 -14.30 0.18 -5.96
C TRP A 280 -14.19 -1.32 -5.76
N GLU A 281 -13.68 -1.77 -4.62
CA GLU A 281 -13.57 -3.19 -4.31
C GLU A 281 -14.91 -3.85 -4.03
N SER A 282 -15.85 -3.13 -3.40
CA SER A 282 -17.18 -3.66 -3.11
C SER A 282 -18.02 -3.85 -4.37
N GLY A 283 -17.83 -3.00 -5.37
CA GLY A 283 -18.45 -3.10 -6.69
C GLY A 283 -17.76 -4.09 -7.64
N ALA A 284 -16.59 -4.63 -7.29
CA ALA A 284 -15.85 -5.56 -8.14
C ALA A 284 -16.45 -6.97 -8.10
N THR A 285 -16.38 -7.68 -9.23
CA THR A 285 -16.75 -9.11 -9.33
C THR A 285 -15.89 -9.97 -8.41
N CYS A 286 -14.61 -9.64 -8.30
CA CYS A 286 -13.64 -10.31 -7.43
C CYS A 286 -13.37 -9.45 -6.20
N SER A 287 -14.32 -9.40 -5.27
CA SER A 287 -14.20 -8.59 -4.06
C SER A 287 -13.65 -9.40 -2.89
N CYS A 288 -12.36 -9.24 -2.59
CA CYS A 288 -11.72 -9.95 -1.48
C CYS A 288 -11.88 -9.25 -0.11
N ILE A 289 -12.53 -8.08 -0.06
CA ILE A 289 -12.80 -7.35 1.20
C ILE A 289 -14.12 -7.77 1.87
N LYS A 290 -15.00 -8.45 1.13
CA LYS A 290 -16.29 -8.92 1.65
C LYS A 290 -16.11 -10.15 2.53
N SER A 291 -17.02 -10.31 3.49
CA SER A 291 -17.04 -11.50 4.34
C SER A 291 -17.23 -12.75 3.50
N HIS A 292 -16.35 -13.73 3.72
CA HIS A 292 -16.43 -15.07 3.12
C HIS A 292 -17.72 -15.82 3.47
N LEU A 293 -18.43 -15.39 4.52
CA LEU A 293 -19.73 -15.96 4.94
C LEU A 293 -20.91 -15.39 4.13
N ILE A 294 -20.73 -14.23 3.49
CA ILE A 294 -21.81 -13.46 2.84
C ILE A 294 -21.72 -13.57 1.31
N SER A 295 -20.53 -13.83 0.76
CA SER A 295 -20.35 -13.97 -0.69
C SER A 295 -19.36 -15.08 -1.02
N ASP A 296 -19.79 -16.05 -1.83
CA ASP A 296 -18.86 -16.95 -2.51
C ASP A 296 -18.14 -16.16 -3.61
N ILE A 297 -16.88 -15.83 -3.34
CA ILE A 297 -15.97 -15.28 -4.34
C ILE A 297 -15.91 -16.27 -5.51
N PRO A 298 -16.20 -15.84 -6.75
CA PRO A 298 -16.18 -16.72 -7.90
C PRO A 298 -14.85 -17.48 -8.02
N LYS A 299 -14.88 -18.76 -8.37
CA LYS A 299 -13.69 -19.64 -8.42
C LYS A 299 -12.54 -19.15 -9.31
N HIS A 300 -12.79 -18.20 -10.21
CA HIS A 300 -11.79 -17.62 -11.11
C HIS A 300 -11.15 -16.33 -10.55
N CYS A 301 -11.67 -15.80 -9.45
CA CYS A 301 -11.12 -14.66 -8.76
C CYS A 301 -9.96 -15.11 -7.88
N ARG A 302 -8.88 -14.33 -7.86
CA ARG A 302 -7.70 -14.55 -7.03
C ARG A 302 -7.58 -13.42 -6.03
N CYS A 303 -7.48 -13.76 -4.75
CA CYS A 303 -7.20 -12.84 -3.67
C CYS A 303 -5.70 -12.76 -3.36
N THR A 304 -4.89 -13.62 -3.96
CA THR A 304 -3.42 -13.60 -3.90
C THR A 304 -2.77 -12.78 -5.03
N ASP A 305 -3.56 -12.06 -5.84
CA ASP A 305 -3.04 -11.17 -6.87
C ASP A 305 -2.40 -9.90 -6.26
N HIS A 306 -1.62 -9.17 -7.06
CA HIS A 306 -0.88 -7.99 -6.58
C HIS A 306 -1.81 -6.95 -5.96
N LYS A 307 -2.91 -6.61 -6.65
CA LYS A 307 -3.90 -5.64 -6.20
C LYS A 307 -4.43 -5.93 -4.79
N HIS A 308 -4.91 -7.15 -4.53
CA HIS A 308 -5.49 -7.51 -3.23
C HIS A 308 -4.45 -7.58 -2.12
N ILE A 309 -3.22 -7.95 -2.44
CA ILE A 309 -2.11 -7.94 -1.51
C ILE A 309 -1.72 -6.50 -1.13
N VAL A 310 -1.70 -5.57 -2.09
CA VAL A 310 -1.46 -4.15 -1.82
C VAL A 310 -2.62 -3.53 -1.03
N LEU A 311 -3.88 -3.92 -1.29
CA LEU A 311 -5.04 -3.52 -0.48
C LEU A 311 -4.88 -3.92 0.99
N LEU A 312 -4.41 -5.15 1.24
CA LEU A 312 -4.14 -5.60 2.60
C LEU A 312 -3.09 -4.70 3.29
N VAL A 313 -2.01 -4.35 2.58
CA VAL A 313 -1.00 -3.40 3.10
C VAL A 313 -1.65 -2.04 3.40
N GLN A 314 -2.45 -1.49 2.49
CA GLN A 314 -3.13 -0.19 2.68
C GLN A 314 -4.07 -0.19 3.89
N PHE A 315 -4.93 -1.21 4.03
CA PHE A 315 -5.89 -1.25 5.13
C PHE A 315 -5.24 -1.54 6.48
N VAL A 316 -4.21 -2.39 6.53
CA VAL A 316 -3.43 -2.54 7.77
C VAL A 316 -2.75 -1.22 8.10
N ASN A 317 -2.14 -0.57 7.12
CA ASN A 317 -1.48 0.70 7.34
C ASN A 317 -2.45 1.77 7.88
N ALA A 318 -3.63 1.93 7.26
CA ALA A 318 -4.68 2.80 7.77
C ALA A 318 -5.10 2.44 9.20
N MET A 319 -5.30 1.14 9.49
CA MET A 319 -5.61 0.66 10.84
C MET A 319 -4.52 1.04 11.85
N LEU A 320 -3.24 0.93 11.49
CA LEU A 320 -2.11 1.26 12.37
C LEU A 320 -1.95 2.77 12.60
N PHE A 321 -2.39 3.64 11.69
CA PHE A 321 -2.28 5.09 11.85
C PHE A 321 -3.51 5.75 12.48
N LEU A 322 -4.69 5.15 12.31
CA LEU A 322 -5.96 5.75 12.68
C LEU A 322 -6.63 5.11 13.91
N ILE A 323 -6.14 3.95 14.35
CA ILE A 323 -6.54 3.24 15.58
C ILE A 323 -5.37 3.24 16.58
#